data_AF-A0A9W9Q1G5-F1
#
_entry.id   AF-A0A9W9Q1G5-F1
#
_cell.length_a   1.000
_cell.length_b   1.000
_cell.length_c   1.000
_cell.angle_alpha   90.00
_cell.angle_beta   90.00
_cell.angle_gamma   90.00
#
_symmetry.space_group_name_H-M   'P 1'
#
loop_
_entity.id
_entity.type
_entity.pdbx_description
1 polymer ?
#
loop_
_entity_poly.entity_id
_entity_poly.type
_entity_poly.pdbx_seq_one_letter_code
_entity_poly.pdbx_strand_id
1 'polypeptide(L)'
;MPHGFDKLLHHSPEPELPPSRRPSTQSRYHLHVRQQPIAARACGAGDRDRRPVDPPPIVQILLTDFDPNSQEDRDLLQDPRFTVGCLLFPVSSSSPWPNPDANPPRERERDRDRDRDDTDGVARTDDDLSTPLLSGKAFMSPFYVEADPDPNSAPVHPSANDRLASPNVFNAASRLHQPATFFIFADLSIRSAGLYRLQFRLMNWGSVEDTGQSMPILAEAWSDPFRVYPAKDFPGMQNSSILAEGLKELGFVELKTRGHGKGKGKKRK
;
A
#
# COMPACT_ATOMS: atom_id res chain seq x y z
N MET A 1 -36.79 -11.67 -71.03
CA MET A 1 -36.23 -11.00 -69.84
C MET A 1 -35.23 -11.96 -69.22
N PRO A 2 -33.93 -11.66 -69.14
CA PRO A 2 -32.99 -12.54 -68.45
C PRO A 2 -33.13 -12.37 -66.92
N HIS A 3 -33.17 -13.49 -66.21
CA HIS A 3 -33.23 -13.55 -64.74
C HIS A 3 -31.86 -13.20 -64.15
N GLY A 4 -31.80 -12.28 -63.19
CA GLY A 4 -30.52 -11.89 -62.58
C GLY A 4 -30.49 -10.66 -61.66
N PHE A 5 -31.63 -10.06 -61.28
CA PHE A 5 -31.66 -8.84 -60.45
C PHE A 5 -32.16 -9.05 -59.00
N ASP A 6 -32.43 -10.28 -58.57
CA ASP A 6 -33.07 -10.58 -57.27
C ASP A 6 -32.14 -10.43 -56.05
N LYS A 7 -30.94 -9.86 -56.20
CA LYS A 7 -29.96 -9.68 -55.10
C LYS A 7 -29.66 -8.24 -54.72
N LEU A 8 -30.48 -7.26 -55.13
CA LEU A 8 -30.13 -5.84 -54.95
C LEU A 8 -30.78 -5.10 -53.77
N LEU A 9 -31.55 -5.72 -52.86
CA LEU A 9 -32.30 -4.94 -51.85
C LEU A 9 -32.39 -5.48 -50.41
N HIS A 10 -31.50 -6.37 -49.95
CA HIS A 10 -31.49 -6.75 -48.53
C HIS A 10 -30.08 -6.84 -47.94
N HIS A 11 -29.46 -5.68 -47.70
CA HIS A 11 -28.43 -5.57 -46.66
C HIS A 11 -29.14 -5.51 -45.30
N SER A 12 -29.28 -6.65 -44.63
CA SER A 12 -29.44 -6.63 -43.17
C SER A 12 -28.12 -6.11 -42.58
N PRO A 13 -28.14 -5.16 -41.64
CA PRO A 13 -26.93 -4.84 -40.89
C PRO A 13 -26.54 -6.11 -40.11
N GLU A 14 -25.42 -6.69 -40.50
CA GLU A 14 -24.69 -7.66 -39.69
C GLU A 14 -24.51 -7.02 -38.29
N PRO A 15 -24.81 -7.73 -37.18
CA PRO A 15 -24.56 -7.19 -35.87
C PRO A 15 -23.06 -6.96 -35.74
N GLU A 16 -22.64 -5.70 -35.90
CA GLU A 16 -21.25 -5.29 -35.71
C GLU A 16 -20.85 -5.73 -34.30
N LEU A 17 -20.01 -6.77 -34.24
CA LEU A 17 -19.28 -7.10 -33.04
C LEU A 17 -18.62 -5.80 -32.55
N PRO A 18 -18.74 -5.47 -31.25
CA PRO A 18 -18.20 -4.22 -30.73
C PRO A 18 -16.74 -4.08 -31.18
N PRO A 19 -16.31 -2.88 -31.61
CA PRO A 19 -14.98 -2.69 -32.17
C PRO A 19 -13.96 -3.27 -31.19
N SER A 20 -13.13 -4.19 -31.69
CA SER A 20 -12.01 -4.78 -30.94
C SER A 20 -11.29 -3.64 -30.23
N ARG A 21 -11.47 -3.59 -28.91
CA ARG A 21 -10.93 -2.53 -28.06
C ARG A 21 -9.44 -2.50 -28.34
N ARG A 22 -8.93 -1.39 -28.89
CA ARG A 22 -7.48 -1.18 -28.97
C ARG A 22 -6.94 -1.41 -27.56
N PRO A 23 -6.01 -2.35 -27.34
CA PRO A 23 -5.47 -2.58 -26.01
C PRO A 23 -4.88 -1.26 -25.54
N SER A 24 -5.43 -0.72 -24.46
CA SER A 24 -4.88 0.46 -23.82
C SER A 24 -3.44 0.15 -23.45
N THR A 25 -2.50 1.02 -23.80
CA THR A 25 -1.11 0.94 -23.33
C THR A 25 -1.01 1.13 -21.81
N GLN A 26 -2.11 1.50 -21.16
CA GLN A 26 -2.23 1.63 -19.71
C GLN A 26 -2.52 0.26 -19.10
N SER A 27 -1.68 -0.13 -18.14
CA SER A 27 -1.84 -1.33 -17.31
C SER A 27 -3.27 -1.42 -16.73
N ARG A 28 -3.89 -2.62 -16.79
CA ARG A 28 -5.18 -2.90 -16.14
C ARG A 28 -5.08 -2.95 -14.61
N TYR A 29 -3.87 -2.98 -14.08
CA TYR A 29 -3.60 -3.11 -12.65
C TYR A 29 -3.58 -1.75 -11.96
N HIS A 30 -4.18 -1.70 -10.77
CA HIS A 30 -4.12 -0.56 -9.87
C HIS A 30 -3.76 -1.05 -8.47
N LEU A 31 -3.14 -0.19 -7.67
CA LEU A 31 -2.93 -0.44 -6.25
C LEU A 31 -3.79 0.52 -5.43
N HIS A 32 -4.40 0.01 -4.37
CA HIS A 32 -5.17 0.79 -3.42
C HIS A 32 -4.71 0.49 -1.98
N VAL A 33 -4.41 1.53 -1.20
CA VAL A 33 -4.01 1.38 0.21
C VAL A 33 -5.25 1.22 1.08
N ARG A 34 -5.63 -0.02 1.38
CA ARG A 34 -6.79 -0.37 2.22
C ARG A 34 -6.61 -0.03 3.69
N GLN A 35 -5.38 -0.09 4.17
CA GLN A 35 -5.03 0.35 5.51
C GLN A 35 -3.80 1.25 5.45
N GLN A 36 -4.00 2.52 5.82
CA GLN A 36 -2.94 3.52 5.85
C GLN A 36 -2.03 3.31 7.07
N PRO A 37 -0.71 3.51 6.94
CA PRO A 37 0.14 3.73 8.12
C PRO A 37 -0.25 5.02 8.82
N ILE A 38 -0.31 5.02 10.15
CA ILE A 38 -0.69 6.21 10.93
C ILE A 38 0.48 6.73 11.74
N ALA A 39 1.23 5.83 12.37
CA ALA A 39 2.39 6.17 13.18
C ALA A 39 3.43 5.06 13.16
N ALA A 40 4.66 5.40 13.49
CA ALA A 40 5.68 4.42 13.84
C ALA A 40 6.55 4.92 14.97
N ARG A 41 7.27 4.01 15.60
CA ARG A 41 8.33 4.36 16.56
C ARG A 41 9.69 4.19 15.88
N ALA A 42 10.50 5.23 15.95
CA ALA A 42 11.89 5.19 15.53
C ALA A 42 12.63 4.06 16.26
N CYS A 43 13.25 3.17 15.50
CA CYS A 43 14.05 2.06 16.02
C CYS A 43 15.52 2.51 16.05
N GLY A 44 16.16 2.46 17.22
CA GLY A 44 17.59 2.80 17.34
C GLY A 44 18.49 1.86 16.54
N ALA A 45 19.81 1.93 16.77
CA ALA A 45 20.79 1.13 16.04
C ALA A 45 20.60 -0.41 16.16
N GLY A 46 19.86 -0.89 17.17
CA GLY A 46 19.59 -2.32 17.40
C GLY A 46 18.16 -2.77 17.10
N ASP A 47 18.00 -4.06 16.75
CA ASP A 47 16.70 -4.66 16.42
C ASP A 47 15.84 -5.03 17.64
N ARG A 48 16.39 -4.98 18.86
CA ARG A 48 15.71 -5.44 20.09
C ARG A 48 14.44 -4.64 20.40
N ASP A 49 14.44 -3.34 20.09
CA ASP A 49 13.32 -2.43 20.33
C ASP A 49 12.53 -2.11 19.04
N ARG A 50 12.75 -2.90 17.99
CA ARG A 50 12.12 -2.69 16.70
C ARG A 50 10.60 -2.83 16.81
N ARG A 51 9.87 -1.82 16.35
CA ARG A 51 8.41 -1.83 16.28
C ARG A 51 7.96 -1.59 14.85
N PRO A 52 7.03 -2.43 14.35
CA PRO A 52 6.51 -2.21 13.03
C PRO A 52 5.71 -0.90 12.97
N VAL A 53 5.61 -0.34 11.77
CA VAL A 53 4.67 0.72 11.40
C VAL A 53 3.27 0.27 11.77
N ASP A 54 2.49 1.19 12.34
CA ASP A 54 1.19 0.90 12.94
C ASP A 54 0.11 1.90 12.50
N PRO A 55 -1.08 1.43 12.10
CA PRO A 55 -1.38 0.03 11.77
C PRO A 55 -0.55 -0.44 10.55
N PRO A 56 -0.37 -1.76 10.35
CA PRO A 56 0.46 -2.26 9.26
C PRO A 56 -0.15 -1.90 7.91
N PRO A 57 0.62 -1.36 6.93
CA PRO A 57 0.05 -1.06 5.62
C PRO A 57 -0.52 -2.30 4.94
N ILE A 58 -1.75 -2.20 4.45
CA ILE A 58 -2.40 -3.26 3.67
C ILE A 58 -2.77 -2.66 2.32
N VAL A 59 -2.27 -3.26 1.26
CA VAL A 59 -2.47 -2.80 -0.12
C VAL A 59 -3.26 -3.86 -0.87
N GLN A 60 -4.25 -3.45 -1.65
CA GLN A 60 -5.05 -4.33 -2.50
C GLN A 60 -4.77 -4.02 -3.97
N ILE A 61 -4.71 -5.06 -4.80
CA ILE A 61 -4.72 -4.89 -6.26
C ILE A 61 -6.16 -4.76 -6.77
N LEU A 62 -6.41 -3.78 -7.65
CA LEU A 62 -7.67 -3.63 -8.36
C LEU A 62 -7.42 -3.78 -9.86
N LEU A 63 -8.42 -4.29 -10.56
CA LEU A 63 -8.41 -4.53 -12.00
C LEU A 63 -9.40 -3.59 -12.68
N THR A 64 -8.98 -2.93 -13.77
CA THR A 64 -9.90 -2.18 -14.63
C THR A 64 -10.90 -3.14 -15.28
N ASP A 65 -12.17 -2.75 -15.27
CA ASP A 65 -13.30 -3.51 -15.83
C ASP A 65 -13.37 -4.94 -15.27
N PHE A 66 -13.14 -5.10 -13.96
CA PHE A 66 -13.17 -6.39 -13.27
C PHE A 66 -14.54 -7.05 -13.30
N ASP A 67 -14.56 -8.35 -13.61
CA ASP A 67 -15.72 -9.22 -13.48
C ASP A 67 -15.44 -10.38 -12.49
N PRO A 68 -16.10 -10.44 -11.32
CA PRO A 68 -15.89 -11.51 -10.35
C PRO A 68 -16.31 -12.90 -10.85
N ASN A 69 -17.10 -13.00 -11.92
CA ASN A 69 -17.49 -14.27 -12.54
C ASN A 69 -16.53 -14.70 -13.66
N SER A 70 -15.61 -13.83 -14.07
CA SER A 70 -14.61 -14.16 -15.09
C SER A 70 -13.50 -15.00 -14.46
N GLN A 71 -13.29 -16.21 -15.00
CA GLN A 71 -12.20 -17.07 -14.55
C GLN A 71 -10.83 -16.41 -14.80
N GLU A 72 -10.67 -15.68 -15.90
CA GLU A 72 -9.43 -14.97 -16.23
C GLU A 72 -9.08 -13.93 -15.17
N ASP A 73 -10.04 -13.11 -14.75
CA ASP A 73 -9.81 -12.09 -13.73
C ASP A 73 -9.52 -12.72 -12.35
N ARG A 74 -10.13 -13.88 -12.05
CA ARG A 74 -9.83 -14.65 -10.83
C ARG A 74 -8.42 -15.23 -10.85
N ASP A 75 -8.00 -15.79 -11.99
CA ASP A 75 -6.66 -16.32 -12.18
C ASP A 75 -5.60 -15.21 -12.05
N LEU A 76 -5.88 -14.01 -12.58
CA LEU A 76 -5.03 -12.83 -12.39
C LEU A 76 -4.90 -12.44 -10.91
N LEU A 77 -6.00 -12.42 -10.15
CA LEU A 77 -5.91 -12.14 -8.71
C LEU A 77 -5.08 -13.20 -7.96
N GLN A 78 -5.10 -14.45 -8.41
CA GLN A 78 -4.37 -15.56 -7.79
C GLN A 78 -2.92 -15.71 -8.29
N ASP A 79 -2.49 -14.95 -9.30
CA ASP A 79 -1.17 -15.12 -9.91
C ASP A 79 -0.04 -14.92 -8.87
N PRO A 80 0.71 -15.99 -8.51
CA PRO A 80 1.75 -15.93 -7.48
C PRO A 80 2.97 -15.13 -7.92
N ARG A 81 3.04 -14.74 -9.20
CA ARG A 81 4.17 -14.00 -9.77
C ARG A 81 4.11 -12.50 -9.44
N PHE A 82 3.01 -12.01 -8.89
CA PHE A 82 2.94 -10.65 -8.40
C PHE A 82 3.83 -10.44 -7.17
N THR A 83 4.37 -9.23 -7.03
CA THR A 83 5.08 -8.79 -5.83
C THR A 83 4.91 -7.30 -5.71
N VAL A 84 4.66 -6.81 -4.48
CA VAL A 84 4.65 -5.37 -4.19
C VAL A 84 5.88 -5.02 -3.37
N GLY A 85 6.69 -4.11 -3.88
CA GLY A 85 7.80 -3.50 -3.17
C GLY A 85 7.37 -2.21 -2.46
N CYS A 86 7.94 -1.96 -1.28
CA CYS A 86 7.69 -0.76 -0.47
C CYS A 86 8.97 0.06 -0.34
N LEU A 87 8.87 1.35 -0.65
CA LEU A 87 9.94 2.33 -0.51
C LEU A 87 9.52 3.43 0.47
N LEU A 88 10.49 4.01 1.18
CA LEU A 88 10.26 5.06 2.17
C LEU A 88 10.78 6.40 1.66
N PHE A 89 9.94 7.43 1.71
CA PHE A 89 10.28 8.78 1.27
C PHE A 89 10.07 9.79 2.40
N PRO A 90 11.06 10.65 2.71
CA PRO A 90 10.85 11.75 3.64
C PRO A 90 9.91 12.80 3.03
N VAL A 91 9.08 13.42 3.86
CA VAL A 91 8.23 14.55 3.47
C VAL A 91 8.90 15.84 3.92
N SER A 92 9.20 16.74 2.98
CA SER A 92 9.71 18.07 3.28
C SER A 92 8.66 18.84 4.10
N SER A 93 9.10 19.45 5.21
CA SER A 93 8.25 20.28 6.07
C SER A 93 7.80 21.61 5.42
N SER A 94 8.19 21.89 4.18
CA SER A 94 7.68 23.02 3.39
C SER A 94 6.27 22.74 2.86
N SER A 95 5.33 22.48 3.76
CA SER A 95 3.91 22.56 3.42
C SER A 95 3.51 24.05 3.47
N PRO A 96 2.78 24.59 2.48
CA PRO A 96 2.30 25.98 2.51
C PRO A 96 1.23 26.28 3.56
N TRP A 97 0.80 25.28 4.34
CA TRP A 97 -0.28 25.44 5.31
C TRP A 97 0.28 26.04 6.61
N PRO A 98 -0.25 27.20 7.06
CA PRO A 98 0.21 27.83 8.29
C PRO A 98 -0.18 26.96 9.48
N ASN A 99 0.81 26.49 10.24
CA ASN A 99 0.60 25.87 11.55
C ASN A 99 0.04 26.94 12.50
N PRO A 100 -1.18 26.78 13.05
CA PRO A 100 -1.76 27.74 13.98
C PRO A 100 -1.04 27.78 15.35
N ASP A 101 -0.21 26.78 15.66
CA ASP A 101 0.50 26.65 16.94
C ASP A 101 2.02 26.94 16.85
N ALA A 102 2.51 27.49 15.74
CA ALA A 102 3.90 27.89 15.63
C ALA A 102 4.14 29.20 16.40
N ASN A 103 4.56 29.09 17.66
CA ASN A 103 5.11 30.22 18.40
C ASN A 103 6.26 30.86 17.60
N PRO A 104 6.31 32.20 17.46
CA PRO A 104 7.40 32.86 16.76
C PRO A 104 8.73 32.60 17.49
N PRO A 105 9.86 32.50 16.77
CA PRO A 105 11.16 32.31 17.39
C PRO A 105 11.48 33.53 18.25
N ARG A 106 11.69 33.33 19.55
CA ARG A 106 12.24 34.35 20.43
C ARG A 106 13.72 34.52 20.08
N GLU A 107 14.06 35.68 19.53
CA GLU A 107 15.44 36.17 19.49
C GLU A 107 15.98 36.17 20.92
N ARG A 108 17.01 35.36 21.18
CA ARG A 108 17.82 35.49 22.39
C ARG A 108 19.21 35.94 21.99
N GLU A 109 19.53 37.09 22.56
CA GLU A 109 20.72 37.86 22.38
C GLU A 109 21.98 37.07 22.75
N ARG A 110 23.07 37.51 22.12
CA ARG A 110 24.44 37.06 22.29
C ARG A 110 24.88 37.35 23.72
N ASP A 111 25.57 36.41 24.34
CA ASP A 111 26.64 36.75 25.27
C ASP A 111 27.80 35.76 25.14
N ARG A 112 28.99 36.35 25.04
CA ARG A 112 30.30 35.70 24.98
C ARG A 112 30.80 35.47 26.40
N ASP A 113 31.49 34.36 26.68
CA ASP A 113 32.93 34.34 26.99
C ASP A 113 33.40 33.04 27.69
N ARG A 114 34.56 32.56 27.21
CA ARG A 114 35.71 31.92 27.90
C ARG A 114 35.73 30.42 28.20
N ASP A 115 36.50 29.74 27.35
CA ASP A 115 37.67 28.86 27.61
C ASP A 115 37.82 28.21 28.99
N ARG A 116 37.94 26.87 28.97
CA ARG A 116 39.11 26.15 29.48
C ARG A 116 39.21 24.73 28.91
N ASP A 117 40.41 24.47 28.41
CA ASP A 117 41.04 23.24 27.94
C ASP A 117 41.10 22.15 29.04
N ASP A 118 40.89 20.87 28.69
CA ASP A 118 41.93 19.82 28.70
C ASP A 118 41.34 18.39 28.54
N THR A 119 41.86 17.71 27.51
CA THR A 119 42.21 16.28 27.34
C THR A 119 41.25 15.07 27.51
N ASP A 120 41.43 14.19 26.52
CA ASP A 120 41.30 12.72 26.48
C ASP A 120 39.93 12.03 26.34
N GLY A 121 39.72 11.51 25.13
CA GLY A 121 38.69 10.51 24.82
C GLY A 121 38.16 10.58 23.40
N VAL A 122 39.04 10.56 22.39
CA VAL A 122 38.64 10.46 20.97
C VAL A 122 38.03 9.08 20.70
N ALA A 123 36.76 8.90 21.08
CA ALA A 123 35.91 7.92 20.42
C ALA A 123 35.58 8.48 19.04
N ARG A 124 36.37 8.07 18.05
CA ARG A 124 36.10 8.33 16.64
C ARG A 124 34.68 7.85 16.31
N THR A 125 33.76 8.79 16.14
CA THR A 125 32.43 8.55 15.57
C THR A 125 32.58 8.38 14.07
N ASP A 126 33.09 7.21 13.65
CA ASP A 126 33.23 6.84 12.23
C ASP A 126 32.28 5.68 11.85
N ASP A 127 31.12 5.55 12.50
CA ASP A 127 30.08 4.55 12.20
C ASP A 127 28.82 5.16 11.53
N ASP A 128 28.94 6.31 10.85
CA ASP A 128 27.86 6.92 10.03
C ASP A 128 27.71 6.24 8.65
N LEU A 129 27.89 4.92 8.60
CA LEU A 129 27.81 4.10 7.38
C LEU A 129 26.36 3.63 7.17
N SER A 130 25.55 4.47 6.51
CA SER A 130 24.48 4.10 5.57
C SER A 130 23.54 2.93 5.98
N THR A 131 23.12 2.83 7.24
CA THR A 131 22.07 1.85 7.56
C THR A 131 20.76 2.24 6.85
N PRO A 132 20.11 1.31 6.13
CA PRO A 132 18.87 1.62 5.42
C PRO A 132 17.81 2.06 6.44
N LEU A 133 17.18 3.20 6.15
CA LEU A 133 16.22 3.84 7.03
C LEU A 133 14.96 2.99 7.25
N LEU A 134 14.60 2.18 6.26
CA LEU A 134 13.52 1.20 6.31
C LEU A 134 14.12 -0.19 6.58
N SER A 135 13.56 -0.93 7.54
CA SER A 135 14.00 -2.28 7.89
C SER A 135 12.83 -3.29 7.99
N GLY A 136 13.15 -4.57 7.75
CA GLY A 136 12.19 -5.67 7.71
C GLY A 136 11.79 -6.07 6.30
N LYS A 137 10.56 -6.56 6.13
CA LYS A 137 10.08 -7.11 4.87
C LYS A 137 9.53 -6.02 3.95
N ALA A 138 10.38 -5.51 3.05
CA ALA A 138 10.02 -4.48 2.08
C ALA A 138 9.37 -5.01 0.79
N PHE A 139 9.33 -6.33 0.58
CA PHE A 139 8.68 -6.96 -0.58
C PHE A 139 7.68 -8.00 -0.07
N MET A 140 6.47 -7.97 -0.63
CA MET A 140 5.38 -8.86 -0.24
C MET A 140 4.80 -9.60 -1.44
N SER A 141 4.55 -10.88 -1.25
CA SER A 141 3.80 -11.74 -2.17
C SER A 141 2.29 -11.53 -2.01
N PRO A 142 1.49 -11.87 -3.03
CA PRO A 142 0.04 -11.77 -2.97
C PRO A 142 -0.54 -12.70 -1.91
N PHE A 143 -1.54 -12.21 -1.18
CA PHE A 143 -2.39 -12.96 -0.29
C PHE A 143 -3.83 -12.90 -0.82
N TYR A 144 -4.21 -13.93 -1.55
CA TYR A 144 -5.55 -14.06 -2.14
C TYR A 144 -6.57 -14.54 -1.11
N VAL A 145 -7.77 -13.98 -1.19
CA VAL A 145 -8.95 -14.44 -0.44
C VAL A 145 -10.15 -14.55 -1.37
N GLU A 146 -10.99 -15.53 -1.13
CA GLU A 146 -12.23 -15.76 -1.90
C GLU A 146 -13.31 -14.70 -1.61
N ALA A 147 -13.27 -14.08 -0.42
CA ALA A 147 -14.16 -13.01 -0.02
C ALA A 147 -13.40 -11.98 0.82
N ASP A 148 -13.58 -10.70 0.50
CA ASP A 148 -13.00 -9.58 1.25
C ASP A 148 -13.44 -9.64 2.74
N PRO A 149 -12.50 -9.63 3.70
CA PRO A 149 -12.84 -9.68 5.12
C PRO A 149 -13.42 -8.37 5.68
N ASP A 150 -13.37 -7.26 4.93
CA ASP A 150 -14.04 -5.99 5.27
C ASP A 150 -14.74 -5.37 4.05
N PRO A 151 -15.87 -5.96 3.59
CA PRO A 151 -16.59 -5.51 2.39
C PRO A 151 -17.12 -4.08 2.46
N ASN A 152 -17.33 -3.55 3.66
CA ASN A 152 -17.86 -2.21 3.87
C ASN A 152 -16.82 -1.13 3.53
N SER A 153 -15.53 -1.43 3.73
CA SER A 153 -14.41 -0.54 3.36
C SER A 153 -13.81 -0.88 1.98
N ALA A 154 -14.30 -1.91 1.31
CA ALA A 154 -13.75 -2.36 0.04
C ALA A 154 -13.96 -1.31 -1.07
N PRO A 155 -12.90 -0.90 -1.78
CA PRO A 155 -12.98 0.03 -2.91
C PRO A 155 -13.64 -0.64 -4.11
N VAL A 156 -14.22 0.18 -4.98
CA VAL A 156 -14.78 -0.30 -6.25
C VAL A 156 -13.66 -0.43 -7.27
N HIS A 157 -13.68 -1.50 -8.06
CA HIS A 157 -12.77 -1.67 -9.19
C HIS A 157 -13.03 -0.57 -10.25
N PRO A 158 -11.98 0.06 -10.81
CA PRO A 158 -12.15 1.12 -11.79
C PRO A 158 -12.76 0.59 -13.09
N SER A 159 -13.49 1.43 -13.83
CA SER A 159 -13.98 1.09 -15.17
C SER A 159 -13.39 2.01 -16.23
N ALA A 160 -13.07 1.46 -17.41
CA ALA A 160 -12.48 2.22 -18.51
C ALA A 160 -13.43 3.29 -19.09
N ASN A 161 -14.74 3.12 -18.88
CA ASN A 161 -15.78 4.04 -19.40
C ASN A 161 -16.16 5.16 -18.43
N ASP A 162 -15.41 5.36 -17.34
CA ASP A 162 -15.78 6.25 -16.24
C ASP A 162 -15.57 7.76 -16.52
N ARG A 163 -15.94 8.22 -17.73
CA ARG A 163 -15.94 9.65 -18.06
C ARG A 163 -17.23 10.37 -17.65
N LEU A 164 -18.29 9.66 -17.24
CA LEU A 164 -19.61 10.24 -16.97
C LEU A 164 -20.50 9.44 -15.98
N ALA A 165 -20.03 8.36 -15.35
CA ALA A 165 -20.92 7.49 -14.59
C ALA A 165 -21.12 7.99 -13.14
N SER A 166 -22.38 8.25 -12.79
CA SER A 166 -22.86 8.29 -11.40
C SER A 166 -22.39 7.05 -10.64
N PRO A 167 -22.25 7.12 -9.30
CA PRO A 167 -21.76 5.99 -8.49
C PRO A 167 -22.55 4.76 -8.85
N ASN A 168 -21.90 3.86 -9.58
CA ASN A 168 -22.51 2.65 -10.09
C ASN A 168 -23.09 1.94 -8.86
N VAL A 169 -24.40 1.74 -8.83
CA VAL A 169 -25.11 1.07 -7.74
C VAL A 169 -24.75 -0.41 -7.80
N PHE A 170 -23.48 -0.72 -7.52
CA PHE A 170 -23.04 -2.07 -7.23
C PHE A 170 -23.76 -2.47 -5.95
N ASN A 171 -24.71 -3.38 -6.14
CA ASN A 171 -25.55 -3.94 -5.11
C ASN A 171 -24.68 -4.34 -3.91
N ALA A 172 -25.00 -3.90 -2.69
CA ALA A 172 -24.19 -4.21 -1.50
C ALA A 172 -23.93 -5.72 -1.34
N ALA A 173 -24.87 -6.54 -1.82
CA ALA A 173 -24.74 -7.99 -1.88
C ALA A 173 -23.56 -8.48 -2.74
N SER A 174 -23.20 -7.78 -3.83
CA SER A 174 -22.08 -8.18 -4.68
C SER A 174 -20.72 -7.91 -4.03
N ARG A 175 -20.63 -7.04 -3.01
CA ARG A 175 -19.37 -6.77 -2.29
C ARG A 175 -19.05 -7.81 -1.22
N LEU A 176 -20.06 -8.48 -0.66
CA LEU A 176 -19.88 -9.45 0.43
C LEU A 176 -19.08 -10.71 0.02
N HIS A 177 -19.04 -11.01 -1.27
CA HIS A 177 -18.38 -12.21 -1.82
C HIS A 177 -17.38 -11.88 -2.93
N GLN A 178 -16.87 -10.64 -2.96
CA GLN A 178 -15.86 -10.28 -3.94
C GLN A 178 -14.49 -10.85 -3.54
N PRO A 179 -13.83 -11.64 -4.42
CA PRO A 179 -12.48 -12.09 -4.17
C PRO A 179 -11.53 -10.89 -4.21
N ALA A 180 -10.44 -10.98 -3.46
CA ALA A 180 -9.48 -9.89 -3.35
C ALA A 180 -8.07 -10.43 -3.14
N THR A 181 -7.07 -9.66 -3.58
CA THR A 181 -5.67 -9.97 -3.35
C THR A 181 -4.99 -8.82 -2.64
N PHE A 182 -4.37 -9.14 -1.50
CA PHE A 182 -3.73 -8.20 -0.60
C PHE A 182 -2.22 -8.39 -0.56
N PHE A 183 -1.51 -7.30 -0.26
CA PHE A 183 -0.08 -7.26 0.06
C PHE A 183 0.06 -6.61 1.42
N ILE A 184 0.51 -7.38 2.41
CA ILE A 184 0.37 -7.03 3.83
C ILE A 184 1.74 -6.77 4.43
N PHE A 185 2.02 -5.50 4.76
CA PHE A 185 3.30 -5.05 5.28
C PHE A 185 3.34 -5.07 6.81
N ALA A 186 3.21 -6.26 7.41
CA ALA A 186 3.16 -6.45 8.86
C ALA A 186 4.50 -6.23 9.60
N ASP A 187 5.60 -6.12 8.85
CA ASP A 187 6.96 -6.10 9.38
C ASP A 187 7.82 -4.99 8.74
N LEU A 188 7.28 -3.78 8.60
CA LEU A 188 8.06 -2.60 8.22
C LEU A 188 8.43 -1.79 9.46
N SER A 189 9.68 -1.38 9.64
CA SER A 189 10.09 -0.48 10.72
C SER A 189 11.00 0.62 10.21
N ILE A 190 11.03 1.75 10.91
CA ILE A 190 11.76 2.95 10.46
C ILE A 190 12.73 3.37 11.56
N ARG A 191 13.98 3.66 11.19
CA ARG A 191 15.05 3.92 12.16
C ARG A 191 15.02 5.33 12.73
N SER A 192 14.72 6.32 11.90
CA SER A 192 14.80 7.74 12.31
C SER A 192 13.41 8.37 12.43
N ALA A 193 13.26 9.23 13.43
CA ALA A 193 12.07 10.04 13.60
C ALA A 193 11.95 11.07 12.47
N GLY A 194 10.71 11.37 12.07
CA GLY A 194 10.44 12.28 10.95
C GLY A 194 9.03 12.11 10.40
N LEU A 195 8.76 12.82 9.30
CA LEU A 195 7.52 12.68 8.53
C LEU A 195 7.84 11.98 7.22
N TYR A 196 7.08 10.93 6.91
CA TYR A 196 7.36 10.06 5.77
C TYR A 196 6.10 9.67 5.01
N ARG A 197 6.29 9.20 3.77
CA ARG A 197 5.30 8.46 2.98
C ARG A 197 5.91 7.15 2.51
N LEU A 198 5.06 6.15 2.31
CA LEU A 198 5.43 4.90 1.65
C LEU A 198 4.98 4.94 0.19
N GLN A 199 5.83 4.46 -0.71
CA GLN A 199 5.47 4.16 -2.09
C GLN A 199 5.40 2.64 -2.26
N PHE A 200 4.30 2.16 -2.80
CA PHE A 200 4.08 0.76 -3.13
C PHE A 200 4.16 0.59 -4.65
N ARG A 201 4.95 -0.38 -5.12
CA ARG A 201 5.18 -0.62 -6.56
C ARG A 201 4.84 -2.07 -6.87
N LEU A 202 3.86 -2.29 -7.74
CA LEU A 202 3.48 -3.61 -8.21
C LEU A 202 4.40 -4.04 -9.35
N MET A 203 4.88 -5.27 -9.26
CA MET A 203 5.72 -5.93 -10.23
C MET A 203 5.20 -7.35 -10.47
N ASN A 204 5.44 -7.90 -11.66
CA ASN A 204 5.20 -9.31 -11.96
C ASN A 204 6.48 -9.89 -12.58
N TRP A 205 7.11 -10.84 -11.90
CA TRP A 205 8.40 -11.38 -12.36
C TRP A 205 8.26 -12.39 -13.52
N GLY A 206 7.07 -12.92 -13.78
CA GLY A 206 6.78 -13.75 -14.95
C GLY A 206 7.02 -13.03 -16.26
N SER A 207 6.79 -11.71 -16.31
CA SER A 207 7.10 -10.90 -17.50
C SER A 207 8.58 -10.96 -17.90
N VAL A 208 9.49 -11.15 -16.94
CA VAL A 208 10.93 -11.30 -17.23
C VAL A 208 11.20 -12.65 -17.89
N GLU A 209 10.59 -13.73 -17.38
CA GLU A 209 10.73 -15.07 -17.95
C GLU A 209 10.17 -15.15 -19.38
N ASP A 210 9.02 -14.50 -19.60
CA ASP A 210 8.30 -14.56 -20.87
C ASP A 210 8.91 -13.66 -21.96
N THR A 211 9.50 -12.50 -21.58
CA THR A 211 9.93 -11.46 -22.53
C THR A 211 11.43 -11.14 -22.51
N GLY A 212 12.16 -11.56 -21.48
CA GLY A 212 13.57 -11.20 -21.26
C GLY A 212 13.81 -9.72 -20.94
N GLN A 213 12.75 -8.93 -20.75
CA GLN A 213 12.84 -7.51 -20.43
C GLN A 213 12.94 -7.27 -18.92
N SER A 214 13.50 -6.13 -18.51
CA SER A 214 13.51 -5.72 -17.10
C SER A 214 12.09 -5.65 -16.55
N MET A 215 11.87 -6.16 -15.33
CA MET A 215 10.57 -6.22 -14.68
C MET A 215 9.90 -4.82 -14.63
N PRO A 216 8.82 -4.57 -15.37
CA PRO A 216 8.18 -3.27 -15.39
C PRO A 216 7.40 -3.01 -14.10
N ILE A 217 7.20 -1.72 -13.78
CA ILE A 217 6.24 -1.34 -12.75
C ILE A 217 4.85 -1.32 -13.37
N LEU A 218 3.98 -2.17 -12.85
CA LEU A 218 2.63 -2.36 -13.37
C LEU A 218 1.63 -1.37 -12.78
N ALA A 219 1.84 -0.94 -11.54
CA ALA A 219 1.01 0.02 -10.82
C ALA A 219 1.77 0.59 -9.62
N GLU A 220 1.41 1.79 -9.19
CA GLU A 220 1.97 2.42 -7.99
C GLU A 220 0.86 2.99 -7.12
N ALA A 221 1.07 2.99 -5.81
CA ALA A 221 0.24 3.70 -4.84
C ALA A 221 1.11 4.37 -3.78
N TRP A 222 0.62 5.49 -3.24
CA TRP A 222 1.29 6.23 -2.17
C TRP A 222 0.44 6.18 -0.91
N SER A 223 1.07 5.97 0.24
CA SER A 223 0.40 6.17 1.53
C SER A 223 0.12 7.65 1.78
N ASP A 224 -0.72 7.92 2.76
CA ASP A 224 -0.75 9.24 3.39
C ASP A 224 0.56 9.52 4.16
N PRO A 225 0.92 10.80 4.37
CA PRO A 225 2.00 11.15 5.27
C PRO A 225 1.73 10.66 6.68
N PHE A 226 2.73 10.05 7.32
CA PHE A 226 2.62 9.55 8.69
C PHE A 226 3.89 9.86 9.48
N ARG A 227 3.72 9.98 10.80
CA ARG A 227 4.80 10.42 11.69
C ARG A 227 5.52 9.24 12.32
N VAL A 228 6.84 9.26 12.23
CA VAL A 228 7.73 8.39 12.99
C VAL A 228 8.18 9.16 14.22
N TYR A 229 7.77 8.69 15.40
CA TYR A 229 8.03 9.33 16.67
C TYR A 229 9.33 8.84 17.28
N PRO A 230 10.07 9.72 18.00
CA PRO A 230 11.06 9.28 18.97
C PRO A 230 10.43 8.31 19.99
N ALA A 231 11.25 7.43 20.57
CA ALA A 231 10.78 6.39 21.50
C ALA A 231 9.91 6.92 22.66
N LYS A 232 10.28 8.09 23.19
CA LYS A 232 9.61 8.74 24.32
C LYS A 232 8.24 9.35 23.98
N ASP A 233 8.02 9.72 22.72
CA ASP A 233 6.83 10.46 22.29
C ASP A 233 5.86 9.56 21.51
N PHE A 234 6.18 8.26 21.39
CA PHE A 234 5.35 7.32 20.64
C PHE A 234 4.03 7.05 21.40
N PRO A 235 2.87 7.31 20.78
CA PRO A 235 1.56 7.21 21.44
C PRO A 235 1.15 5.77 21.79
N GLY A 236 1.94 4.77 21.40
CA GLY A 236 1.61 3.36 21.52
C GLY A 236 1.05 2.80 20.21
N MET A 237 0.89 1.48 20.19
CA MET A 237 0.30 0.76 19.06
C MET A 237 -1.21 0.76 19.20
N GLN A 238 -1.92 0.90 18.10
CA GLN A 238 -3.37 0.92 18.02
C GLN A 238 -3.97 -0.50 18.10
N ASN A 239 -5.29 -0.54 18.29
CA ASN A 239 -6.06 -1.76 18.13
C ASN A 239 -6.08 -2.17 16.66
N SER A 240 -6.19 -3.47 16.41
CA SER A 240 -6.34 -3.98 15.06
C SER A 240 -7.67 -3.56 14.45
N SER A 241 -7.63 -3.19 13.17
CA SER A 241 -8.83 -2.95 12.38
C SER A 241 -9.56 -4.25 12.07
N ILE A 242 -10.82 -4.14 11.64
CA ILE A 242 -11.62 -5.26 11.16
C ILE A 242 -10.90 -6.01 10.03
N LEU A 243 -10.35 -5.26 9.06
CA LEU A 243 -9.58 -5.84 7.95
C LEU A 243 -8.37 -6.64 8.44
N ALA A 244 -7.59 -6.09 9.37
CA ALA A 244 -6.40 -6.78 9.90
C ALA A 244 -6.76 -8.01 10.74
N GLU A 245 -7.85 -7.97 11.51
CA GLU A 245 -8.35 -9.12 12.24
C GLU A 245 -8.87 -10.20 11.30
N GLY A 246 -9.68 -9.84 10.30
CA GLY A 246 -10.22 -10.79 9.33
C GLY A 246 -9.14 -11.46 8.47
N LEU A 247 -8.13 -10.71 7.99
CA LEU A 247 -6.99 -11.30 7.27
C LEU A 247 -6.19 -12.27 8.14
N LYS A 248 -6.06 -12.00 9.45
CA LYS A 248 -5.42 -12.92 10.38
C LYS A 248 -6.23 -14.21 10.55
N GLU A 249 -7.55 -14.10 10.66
CA GLU A 249 -8.47 -15.24 10.76
C GLU A 249 -8.47 -16.10 9.48
N LEU A 250 -8.31 -15.46 8.32
CA LEU A 250 -8.14 -16.12 7.01
C LEU A 250 -6.75 -16.74 6.80
N GLY A 251 -5.86 -16.67 7.79
CA GLY A 251 -4.59 -17.42 7.79
C GLY A 251 -3.34 -16.60 7.54
N PHE A 252 -3.41 -15.27 7.45
CA PHE A 252 -2.19 -14.45 7.39
C PHE A 252 -1.50 -14.36 8.76
N VAL A 253 -0.66 -15.35 9.05
CA VAL A 253 -0.09 -15.58 10.40
C VAL A 253 0.87 -14.50 10.89
N GLU A 254 1.46 -13.68 10.00
CA GLU A 254 2.44 -12.67 10.39
C GLU A 254 1.81 -11.43 11.03
N LEU A 255 0.50 -11.20 10.82
CA LEU A 255 -0.23 -10.12 11.47
C LEU A 255 -0.36 -10.38 12.98
N LYS A 256 0.03 -9.39 13.78
CA LYS A 256 -0.15 -9.39 15.23
C LYS A 256 -1.39 -8.58 15.57
N THR A 257 -2.45 -9.27 16.02
CA THR A 257 -3.71 -8.60 16.38
C THR A 257 -3.70 -8.11 17.83
N ARG A 258 -4.36 -6.97 18.08
CA ARG A 258 -4.45 -6.29 19.38
C ARG A 258 -5.87 -5.76 19.57
N GLY A 259 -6.44 -5.95 20.76
CA GLY A 259 -7.81 -5.50 21.04
C GLY A 259 -8.30 -5.91 22.43
N HIS A 260 -9.47 -5.40 22.82
CA HIS A 260 -10.03 -5.60 24.16
C HIS A 260 -10.30 -7.09 24.43
N GLY A 261 -9.70 -7.63 25.50
CA GLY A 261 -9.83 -9.05 25.88
C GLY A 261 -8.70 -9.98 25.39
N LYS A 262 -7.92 -9.58 24.38
CA LYS A 262 -6.76 -10.34 23.87
C LYS A 262 -5.48 -9.89 24.59
N GLY A 263 -5.37 -10.20 25.88
CA GLY A 263 -4.22 -9.74 26.69
C GLY A 263 -4.11 -10.23 28.14
N LYS A 264 -4.95 -11.16 28.61
CA LYS A 264 -4.72 -11.79 29.92
C LYS A 264 -3.68 -12.88 29.77
N GLY A 265 -2.40 -12.49 29.86
CA GLY A 265 -1.30 -13.41 30.07
C GLY A 265 -1.64 -14.33 31.24
N LYS A 266 -1.71 -15.63 30.98
CA LYS A 266 -1.91 -16.67 31.99
C LYS A 266 -0.72 -16.58 32.95
N LYS A 267 -0.88 -15.90 34.09
CA LYS A 267 0.09 -15.98 35.19
C LYS A 267 0.17 -17.46 35.57
N ARG A 268 1.26 -18.12 35.18
CA ARG A 268 1.61 -19.43 35.73
C ARG A 268 1.88 -19.18 37.22
N LYS A 269 1.02 -19.77 38.06
CA LYS A 269 1.26 -19.96 39.48
C LYS A 269 2.39 -20.97 39.66
#